data_AF-A0A7Z0NMU7-F1
#
_entry.id   AF-A0A7Z0NMU7-F1
#
_cell.length_a   1.000
_cell.length_b   1.000
_cell.length_c   1.000
_cell.angle_alpha   90.00
_cell.angle_beta   90.00
_cell.angle_gamma   90.00
#
_symmetry.space_group_name_H-M   'P 1'
#
loop_
_entity.id
_entity.type
_entity.pdbx_description
1 polymer ?
#
loop_
_entity_poly.entity_id
_entity_poly.type
_entity_poly.pdbx_seq_one_letter_code
_entity_poly.pdbx_strand_id
1 'polypeptide(L)'
;MSRLPDSSDTTTAPDAAPALGDDTAARPTAIDGSPEGGRDRSNRGAALIATAVALPATVLAGVLAFNQFAPDQPESEPSTSAATPGPLSTAPVEMAAPALAERPATVCRALLSQLPPTVRELPQRPVTAGPEQNAAYGDPALTVACGDEAPAFADTDKLWLVNRVCWYGSEAEGSTVLSTVDRETTVTVRVPDDYDQPLQWVSPISETITATVPSVDDPPTGCRPA
;
A
#
# COMPACT_ATOMS: atom_id res chain seq x y z
N MET A 1 47.54 31.85 -30.23
CA MET A 1 47.18 32.90 -31.21
C MET A 1 45.74 32.60 -31.61
N SER A 2 44.76 33.35 -31.07
CA SER A 2 44.07 34.45 -31.77
C SER A 2 42.89 33.94 -32.62
N ARG A 3 41.65 34.42 -32.52
CA ARG A 3 41.06 35.54 -31.74
C ARG A 3 39.53 35.38 -31.61
N LEU A 4 38.95 35.89 -30.50
CA LEU A 4 37.57 36.43 -30.39
C LEU A 4 37.58 37.91 -30.90
N PRO A 5 36.46 38.63 -31.12
CA PRO A 5 35.08 38.52 -30.58
C PRO A 5 34.03 38.36 -31.73
N ASP A 6 32.76 38.83 -31.77
CA ASP A 6 31.95 39.76 -30.94
C ASP A 6 30.40 39.55 -31.10
N SER A 7 29.59 40.58 -30.80
CA SER A 7 28.19 40.51 -30.32
C SER A 7 27.13 41.25 -31.18
N SER A 8 25.85 40.97 -30.94
CA SER A 8 24.64 41.85 -31.04
C SER A 8 23.39 40.99 -30.73
N ASP A 9 22.70 40.99 -29.59
CA ASP A 9 22.19 42.03 -28.65
C ASP A 9 20.77 42.55 -29.00
N THR A 10 19.85 42.41 -28.03
CA THR A 10 18.71 43.32 -27.80
C THR A 10 18.31 43.21 -26.33
N THR A 11 18.85 44.11 -25.52
CA THR A 11 18.58 44.26 -24.09
C THR A 11 17.30 45.06 -23.82
N THR A 12 16.55 44.71 -22.78
CA THR A 12 15.76 45.66 -21.96
C THR A 12 15.67 45.13 -20.53
N ALA A 13 15.81 46.03 -19.55
CA ALA A 13 16.08 45.73 -18.14
C ALA A 13 15.05 46.46 -17.22
N PRO A 14 15.19 46.47 -15.87
CA PRO A 14 14.04 46.57 -14.95
C PRO A 14 13.79 47.95 -14.31
N ASP A 15 12.60 48.09 -13.70
CA ASP A 15 12.22 48.90 -12.51
C ASP A 15 10.70 48.70 -12.27
N ALA A 16 10.04 48.98 -11.13
CA ALA A 16 10.45 49.10 -9.73
C ALA A 16 9.18 49.13 -8.83
N ALA A 17 9.38 49.17 -7.50
CA ALA A 17 8.40 49.57 -6.47
C ALA A 17 9.12 50.51 -5.48
N PRO A 18 8.49 51.18 -4.47
CA PRO A 18 7.08 51.14 -4.04
C PRO A 18 6.43 52.52 -3.73
N ALA A 19 5.14 52.51 -3.33
CA ALA A 19 4.47 53.50 -2.47
C ALA A 19 3.20 52.82 -1.90
N LEU A 20 2.77 52.89 -0.64
CA LEU A 20 3.05 53.78 0.51
C LEU A 20 2.45 55.19 0.36
N GLY A 21 1.15 55.30 0.69
CA GLY A 21 0.46 56.55 0.97
C GLY A 21 0.29 56.74 2.48
N ASP A 22 0.74 57.87 3.00
CA ASP A 22 0.62 58.32 4.38
C ASP A 22 -0.12 59.67 4.36
N ASP A 23 -1.34 59.70 4.88
CA ASP A 23 -2.09 60.94 5.11
C ASP A 23 -2.05 61.25 6.61
N THR A 24 -1.40 62.37 6.93
CA THR A 24 -0.86 62.62 8.27
C THR A 24 -1.72 63.59 9.09
N ALA A 25 -1.68 63.38 10.41
CA ALA A 25 -2.27 64.20 11.49
C ALA A 25 -3.81 64.13 11.66
N ALA A 26 -4.38 64.35 12.85
CA ALA A 26 -3.77 64.84 14.08
C ALA A 26 -4.29 64.10 15.34
N ARG A 27 -3.51 64.16 16.43
CA ARG A 27 -3.97 63.89 17.81
C ARG A 27 -3.65 65.11 18.67
N PRO A 28 -4.64 65.66 19.39
CA PRO A 28 -4.37 65.98 20.79
C PRO A 28 -5.51 65.61 21.74
N THR A 29 -5.13 65.36 23.00
CA THR A 29 -5.90 65.54 24.26
C THR A 29 -7.32 64.99 24.40
N ALA A 30 -7.53 64.16 25.43
CA ALA A 30 -8.84 63.80 25.93
C ALA A 30 -9.47 64.92 26.78
N ILE A 31 -10.81 64.92 26.86
CA ILE A 31 -11.57 65.46 28.00
C ILE A 31 -12.55 64.35 28.45
N ASP A 32 -12.76 64.26 29.76
CA ASP A 32 -13.67 63.30 30.41
C ASP A 32 -15.15 63.63 30.12
N GLY A 33 -16.04 62.64 30.22
CA GLY A 33 -17.44 62.82 29.87
C GLY A 33 -18.24 61.53 29.76
N SER A 34 -18.37 60.77 30.86
CA SER A 34 -19.45 59.77 30.97
C SER A 34 -20.79 60.45 31.29
N PRO A 35 -21.86 60.14 30.54
CA PRO A 35 -23.21 60.10 31.09
C PRO A 35 -23.78 58.68 31.01
N GLU A 36 -24.18 58.11 32.13
CA GLU A 36 -25.03 56.92 32.13
C GLU A 36 -26.43 57.28 31.63
N GLY A 37 -26.89 56.60 30.57
CA GLY A 37 -28.22 56.78 29.99
C GLY A 37 -28.66 55.49 29.29
N GLY A 38 -29.59 54.76 29.90
CA GLY A 38 -29.90 53.38 29.50
C GLY A 38 -31.06 53.23 28.51
N ARG A 39 -31.04 52.08 27.80
CA ARG A 39 -31.98 51.64 26.72
C ARG A 39 -31.63 52.32 25.38
N ASP A 40 -31.71 51.66 24.23
CA ASP A 40 -32.52 50.47 23.91
C ASP A 40 -31.79 49.14 23.76
N ARG A 41 -32.48 48.05 24.14
CA ARG A 41 -32.04 46.65 23.95
C ARG A 41 -32.93 45.86 22.99
N SER A 42 -34.10 46.39 22.62
CA SER A 42 -35.13 45.69 21.84
C SER A 42 -34.73 45.40 20.39
N ASN A 43 -33.94 46.29 19.76
CA ASN A 43 -33.75 46.26 18.31
C ASN A 43 -32.75 45.20 17.78
N ARG A 44 -32.25 44.29 18.65
CA ARG A 44 -31.44 43.13 18.24
C ARG A 44 -32.25 41.83 18.03
N GLY A 45 -33.55 41.82 18.38
CA GLY A 45 -34.38 40.61 18.28
C GLY A 45 -34.76 40.18 16.85
N ALA A 46 -34.79 41.12 15.89
CA ALA A 46 -35.38 40.88 14.57
C ALA A 46 -34.56 39.97 13.64
N ALA A 47 -33.25 39.79 13.89
CA ALA A 47 -32.34 39.11 12.97
C ALA A 47 -32.16 37.59 13.22
N LEU A 48 -32.69 37.04 14.32
CA LEU A 48 -32.37 35.67 14.79
C LEU A 48 -33.51 34.64 14.65
N ILE A 49 -34.61 35.00 13.97
CA ILE A 49 -35.81 34.14 13.88
C ILE A 49 -35.82 33.28 12.61
N ALA A 50 -35.11 33.69 11.55
CA ALA A 50 -35.19 33.05 10.22
C ALA A 50 -34.66 31.60 10.15
N THR A 51 -33.71 31.21 11.02
CA THR A 51 -33.11 29.86 11.04
C THR A 51 -33.81 28.88 11.98
N ALA A 52 -34.78 29.32 12.79
CA ALA A 52 -35.31 28.54 13.91
C ALA A 52 -36.13 27.28 13.52
N VAL A 53 -36.64 27.21 12.29
CA VAL A 53 -37.58 26.14 11.85
C VAL A 53 -36.95 25.14 10.87
N ALA A 54 -35.96 25.56 10.07
CA ALA A 54 -35.32 24.68 9.09
C ALA A 54 -34.48 23.57 9.75
N LEU A 55 -33.77 23.90 10.83
CA LEU A 55 -32.90 22.98 11.57
C LEU A 55 -33.64 21.79 12.22
N PRO A 56 -34.72 21.97 13.01
CA PRO A 56 -35.43 20.83 13.59
C PRO A 56 -36.06 19.92 12.53
N ALA A 57 -36.51 20.46 11.38
CA ALA A 57 -37.10 19.66 10.32
C ALA A 57 -36.06 18.74 9.63
N THR A 58 -34.86 19.26 9.33
CA THR A 58 -33.78 18.44 8.72
C THR A 58 -33.20 17.43 9.71
N VAL A 59 -33.06 17.79 11.00
CA VAL A 59 -32.67 16.84 12.05
C VAL A 59 -33.70 15.72 12.20
N LEU A 60 -35.01 16.03 12.23
CA LEU A 60 -36.05 15.02 12.37
C LEU A 60 -36.09 14.06 11.17
N ALA A 61 -35.95 14.58 9.94
CA ALA A 61 -35.85 13.76 8.74
C ALA A 61 -34.59 12.88 8.74
N GLY A 62 -33.45 13.41 9.19
CA GLY A 62 -32.20 12.67 9.34
C GLY A 62 -32.29 11.53 10.35
N VAL A 63 -32.90 11.78 11.53
CA VAL A 63 -33.11 10.75 12.57
C VAL A 63 -34.12 9.69 12.11
N LEU A 64 -35.21 10.07 11.42
CA LEU A 64 -36.16 9.12 10.88
C LEU A 64 -35.54 8.23 9.78
N ALA A 65 -34.72 8.80 8.91
CA ALA A 65 -33.95 8.02 7.93
C ALA A 65 -32.92 7.11 8.62
N PHE A 66 -32.19 7.63 9.61
CA PHE A 66 -31.21 6.85 10.37
C PHE A 66 -31.86 5.67 11.08
N ASN A 67 -33.04 5.81 11.69
CA ASN A 67 -33.76 4.70 12.31
C ASN A 67 -34.32 3.68 11.31
N GLN A 68 -34.45 4.03 10.03
CA GLN A 68 -34.93 3.13 8.95
C GLN A 68 -33.78 2.46 8.17
N PHE A 69 -32.56 2.97 8.34
CA PHE A 69 -31.31 2.40 7.79
C PHE A 69 -30.33 1.94 8.87
N ALA A 70 -30.68 2.09 10.14
CA ALA A 70 -30.01 1.39 11.24
C ALA A 70 -30.19 -0.10 10.96
N PRO A 71 -29.11 -0.86 10.71
CA PRO A 71 -29.24 -2.30 10.66
C PRO A 71 -29.74 -2.74 12.03
N ASP A 72 -30.58 -3.78 12.06
CA ASP A 72 -30.67 -4.60 13.25
C ASP A 72 -29.24 -5.05 13.59
N GLN A 73 -28.65 -4.42 14.60
CA GLN A 73 -27.60 -5.03 15.39
C GLN A 73 -28.36 -6.08 16.21
N PRO A 74 -28.35 -7.38 15.85
CA PRO A 74 -28.68 -8.37 16.85
C PRO A 74 -27.76 -8.08 18.03
N GLU A 75 -28.32 -7.89 19.22
CA GLU A 75 -27.49 -7.76 20.42
C GLU A 75 -26.59 -8.99 20.44
N SER A 76 -25.29 -8.76 20.30
CA SER A 76 -24.29 -9.82 20.24
C SER A 76 -24.10 -10.38 21.64
N GLU A 77 -25.14 -11.08 22.12
CA GLU A 77 -25.03 -12.11 23.14
C GLU A 77 -23.77 -12.91 22.79
N PRO A 78 -22.75 -12.93 23.69
CA PRO A 78 -21.45 -13.48 23.35
C PRO A 78 -21.58 -14.98 23.14
N SER A 79 -21.82 -15.36 21.88
CA SER A 79 -22.07 -16.74 21.48
C SER A 79 -20.84 -17.56 21.84
N THR A 80 -20.97 -18.36 22.90
CA THR A 80 -19.87 -19.15 23.48
C THR A 80 -19.37 -20.27 22.57
N SER A 81 -19.89 -20.34 21.34
CA SER A 81 -19.24 -20.91 20.15
C SER A 81 -17.99 -20.12 19.74
N ALA A 82 -17.06 -19.92 20.68
CA ALA A 82 -15.68 -19.67 20.32
C ALA A 82 -15.17 -20.94 19.63
N ALA A 83 -15.20 -20.95 18.28
CA ALA A 83 -14.77 -22.08 17.49
C ALA A 83 -13.27 -22.32 17.74
N THR A 84 -12.97 -23.31 18.57
CA THR A 84 -11.58 -23.73 18.86
C THR A 84 -10.88 -23.99 17.53
N PRO A 85 -9.79 -23.27 17.19
CA PRO A 85 -9.10 -23.46 15.93
C PRO A 85 -8.71 -24.92 15.75
N GLY A 86 -9.04 -25.49 14.60
CA GLY A 86 -8.67 -26.86 14.26
C GLY A 86 -7.15 -27.03 14.23
N PRO A 87 -6.63 -28.23 14.55
CA PRO A 87 -5.19 -28.48 14.50
C PRO A 87 -4.70 -28.42 13.04
N LEU A 88 -3.96 -27.36 12.69
CA LEU A 88 -3.22 -27.28 11.43
C LEU A 88 -2.10 -28.31 11.41
N SER A 89 -1.84 -28.92 10.25
CA SER A 89 -0.75 -29.87 10.12
C SER A 89 0.62 -29.19 10.25
N THR A 90 1.40 -29.63 11.24
CA THR A 90 2.80 -29.23 11.43
C THR A 90 3.78 -30.23 10.82
N ALA A 91 3.28 -31.25 10.10
CA ALA A 91 4.10 -32.27 9.47
C ALA A 91 5.01 -31.66 8.38
N PRO A 92 6.26 -32.15 8.22
CA PRO A 92 7.14 -31.73 7.13
C PRO A 92 6.49 -31.88 5.76
N VAL A 93 6.70 -30.88 4.91
CA VAL A 93 6.23 -30.86 3.52
C VAL A 93 7.31 -31.44 2.62
N GLU A 94 6.94 -32.40 1.77
CA GLU A 94 7.87 -33.04 0.85
C GLU A 94 8.28 -32.07 -0.25
N MET A 95 9.59 -31.81 -0.37
CA MET A 95 10.15 -30.93 -1.39
C MET A 95 11.49 -31.47 -1.89
N ALA A 96 11.73 -31.35 -3.19
CA ALA A 96 13.04 -31.65 -3.77
C ALA A 96 14.04 -30.53 -3.45
N ALA A 97 15.32 -30.88 -3.28
CA ALA A 97 16.41 -29.92 -3.13
C ALA A 97 17.49 -30.17 -4.21
N PRO A 98 17.32 -29.65 -5.44
CA PRO A 98 18.35 -29.71 -6.46
C PRO A 98 19.63 -29.00 -6.02
N ALA A 99 20.79 -29.55 -6.37
CA ALA A 99 22.08 -28.97 -6.01
C ALA A 99 22.34 -27.67 -6.79
N LEU A 100 22.31 -26.54 -6.09
CA LEU A 100 22.51 -25.21 -6.67
C LEU A 100 24.01 -24.86 -6.83
N ALA A 101 24.31 -24.00 -7.81
CA ALA A 101 25.61 -23.35 -7.90
C ALA A 101 25.81 -22.34 -6.74
N GLU A 102 27.07 -22.05 -6.37
CA GLU A 102 27.39 -21.26 -5.16
C GLU A 102 26.69 -19.89 -5.07
N ARG A 103 26.48 -19.23 -6.22
CA ARG A 103 25.84 -17.91 -6.28
C ARG A 103 24.34 -17.99 -5.97
N PRO A 104 23.50 -18.75 -6.72
CA PRO A 104 22.14 -19.06 -6.31
C PRO A 104 22.03 -19.61 -4.88
N ALA A 105 22.87 -20.56 -4.47
CA ALA A 105 22.87 -21.11 -3.11
C ALA A 105 23.11 -20.05 -2.01
N THR A 106 23.80 -18.95 -2.34
CA THR A 106 24.04 -17.83 -1.41
C THR A 106 22.88 -16.82 -1.42
N VAL A 107 22.29 -16.56 -2.59
CA VAL A 107 21.08 -15.74 -2.73
C VAL A 107 19.88 -16.38 -2.03
N CYS A 108 19.66 -17.68 -2.25
CA CYS A 108 18.56 -18.42 -1.61
C CYS A 108 18.70 -18.46 -0.09
N ARG A 109 19.89 -18.68 0.47
CA ARG A 109 20.10 -18.56 1.92
C ARG A 109 19.76 -17.16 2.46
N ALA A 110 20.07 -16.11 1.72
CA ALA A 110 19.72 -14.73 2.11
C ALA A 110 18.20 -14.49 2.06
N LEU A 111 17.50 -15.01 1.05
CA LEU A 111 16.04 -14.99 0.95
C LEU A 111 15.37 -15.78 2.09
N LEU A 112 15.72 -17.05 2.24
CA LEU A 112 15.12 -17.97 3.22
C LEU A 112 15.32 -17.51 4.66
N SER A 113 16.45 -16.85 4.97
CA SER A 113 16.71 -16.24 6.29
C SER A 113 15.90 -14.97 6.60
N GLN A 114 15.17 -14.42 5.62
CA GLN A 114 14.33 -13.22 5.77
C GLN A 114 12.89 -13.42 5.29
N LEU A 115 12.49 -14.63 4.90
CA LEU A 115 11.08 -14.92 4.63
C LEU A 115 10.24 -14.72 5.91
N PRO A 116 8.99 -14.24 5.78
CA PRO A 116 8.15 -14.02 6.95
C PRO A 116 7.76 -15.36 7.61
N PRO A 117 7.52 -15.38 8.93
CA PRO A 117 7.10 -16.58 9.67
C PRO A 117 5.67 -17.02 9.34
N THR A 118 4.88 -16.15 8.70
CA THR A 118 3.59 -16.49 8.09
C THR A 118 3.48 -15.87 6.70
N VAL A 119 2.81 -16.55 5.77
CA VAL A 119 2.35 -15.96 4.51
C VAL A 119 0.87 -15.66 4.68
N ARG A 120 0.55 -14.38 4.90
CA ARG A 120 -0.75 -13.94 5.41
C ARG A 120 -1.11 -14.71 6.69
N GLU A 121 -2.22 -15.46 6.67
CA GLU A 121 -2.73 -16.27 7.78
C GLU A 121 -2.02 -17.63 7.93
N LEU A 122 -1.22 -18.06 6.95
CA LEU A 122 -0.62 -19.40 6.89
C LEU A 122 0.72 -19.47 7.65
N PRO A 123 0.85 -20.28 8.71
CA PRO A 123 2.12 -20.43 9.44
C PRO A 123 3.14 -21.25 8.64
N GLN A 124 4.42 -20.92 8.79
CA GLN A 124 5.51 -21.69 8.19
C GLN A 124 5.59 -23.13 8.73
N ARG A 125 5.92 -24.08 7.85
CA ARG A 125 6.11 -25.51 8.14
C ARG A 125 7.53 -25.95 7.78
N PRO A 126 8.07 -26.99 8.45
CA PRO A 126 9.31 -27.61 8.03
C PRO A 126 9.16 -28.26 6.63
N VAL A 127 10.27 -28.34 5.91
CA VAL A 127 10.41 -29.06 4.63
C VAL A 127 11.31 -30.28 4.81
N THR A 128 11.15 -31.32 3.99
CA THR A 128 11.95 -32.56 4.13
C THR A 128 13.36 -32.45 3.59
N ALA A 129 13.61 -31.59 2.58
CA ALA A 129 14.94 -31.32 2.05
C ALA A 129 15.15 -29.85 1.69
N GLY A 130 16.41 -29.40 1.82
CA GLY A 130 16.88 -28.08 1.41
C GLY A 130 16.24 -26.87 2.11
N PRO A 131 16.08 -26.82 3.45
CA PRO A 131 15.56 -25.63 4.14
C PRO A 131 16.37 -24.33 3.89
N GLU A 132 17.59 -24.43 3.35
CA GLU A 132 18.42 -23.34 2.83
C GLU A 132 17.92 -22.72 1.51
N GLN A 133 17.01 -23.38 0.79
CA GLN A 133 16.43 -22.94 -0.49
C GLN A 133 14.91 -23.16 -0.62
N ASN A 134 14.30 -23.91 0.31
CA ASN A 134 12.89 -24.32 0.29
C ASN A 134 12.16 -23.89 1.59
N ALA A 135 10.92 -23.42 1.47
CA ALA A 135 10.01 -23.19 2.58
C ALA A 135 8.57 -23.62 2.23
N ALA A 136 7.77 -23.93 3.25
CA ALA A 136 6.35 -24.25 3.08
C ALA A 136 5.49 -23.54 4.12
N TYR A 137 4.21 -23.32 3.81
CA TYR A 137 3.26 -22.57 4.62
C TYR A 137 1.87 -23.19 4.55
N GLY A 138 1.16 -23.24 5.69
CA GLY A 138 -0.24 -23.62 5.74
C GLY A 138 -0.53 -25.09 5.47
N ASP A 139 -1.82 -25.42 5.37
CA ASP A 139 -2.33 -26.74 4.99
C ASP A 139 -3.63 -26.52 4.20
N PRO A 140 -3.74 -26.91 2.91
CA PRO A 140 -2.69 -27.50 2.07
C PRO A 140 -1.46 -26.61 1.91
N ALA A 141 -0.30 -27.21 1.62
CA ALA A 141 0.97 -26.49 1.68
C ALA A 141 1.20 -25.58 0.46
N LEU A 142 1.17 -24.26 0.67
CA LEU A 142 1.84 -23.30 -0.21
C LEU A 142 3.34 -23.52 -0.09
N THR A 143 4.05 -23.68 -1.19
CA THR A 143 5.50 -23.95 -1.20
C THR A 143 6.28 -22.87 -1.93
N VAL A 144 7.47 -22.57 -1.43
CA VAL A 144 8.43 -21.60 -1.99
C VAL A 144 9.74 -22.34 -2.23
N ALA A 145 10.19 -22.39 -3.48
CA ALA A 145 11.48 -22.94 -3.88
C ALA A 145 12.33 -21.84 -4.52
N CYS A 146 13.64 -21.84 -4.25
CA CYS A 146 14.58 -20.86 -4.78
C CYS A 146 15.73 -21.57 -5.51
N GLY A 147 16.12 -21.04 -6.67
CA GLY A 147 17.13 -21.66 -7.53
C GLY A 147 16.59 -22.70 -8.51
N ASP A 148 15.27 -22.72 -8.71
CA ASP A 148 14.64 -23.46 -9.81
C ASP A 148 15.12 -22.97 -11.19
N GLU A 149 14.89 -23.78 -12.22
CA GLU A 149 15.11 -23.37 -13.61
C GLU A 149 14.15 -22.22 -14.01
N ALA A 150 14.66 -21.26 -14.79
CA ALA A 150 13.85 -20.13 -15.24
C ALA A 150 12.70 -20.60 -16.14
N PRO A 151 11.46 -20.10 -15.96
CA PRO A 151 10.32 -20.56 -16.74
C PRO A 151 10.44 -20.15 -18.21
N ALA A 152 10.06 -21.05 -19.11
CA ALA A 152 9.81 -20.73 -20.52
C ALA A 152 8.37 -20.23 -20.70
N PHE A 153 8.21 -19.09 -21.35
CA PHE A 153 6.94 -18.43 -21.66
C PHE A 153 7.02 -17.74 -23.03
N ALA A 154 5.87 -17.41 -23.63
CA ALA A 154 5.82 -16.71 -24.92
C ALA A 154 5.75 -15.18 -24.77
N ASP A 155 6.17 -14.44 -25.80
CA ASP A 155 6.07 -12.96 -25.85
C ASP A 155 4.62 -12.42 -25.70
N THR A 156 3.61 -13.28 -25.89
CA THR A 156 2.19 -12.98 -25.74
C THR A 156 1.63 -13.31 -24.34
N ASP A 157 2.41 -13.98 -23.50
CA ASP A 157 1.95 -14.41 -22.19
C ASP A 157 1.88 -13.24 -21.21
N LYS A 158 1.07 -13.39 -20.16
CA LYS A 158 0.89 -12.35 -19.15
C LYS A 158 1.96 -12.47 -18.08
N LEU A 159 2.55 -11.33 -17.76
CA LEU A 159 3.46 -11.15 -16.65
C LEU A 159 2.85 -10.16 -15.66
N TRP A 160 2.98 -10.44 -14.38
CA TRP A 160 2.33 -9.68 -13.30
C TRP A 160 3.37 -9.06 -12.37
N LEU A 161 3.44 -7.74 -12.35
CA LEU A 161 4.30 -6.99 -11.43
C LEU A 161 3.62 -6.87 -10.06
N VAL A 162 4.05 -7.66 -9.08
CA VAL A 162 3.57 -7.64 -7.69
C VAL A 162 4.70 -7.15 -6.79
N ASN A 163 4.47 -6.06 -6.06
CA ASN A 163 5.44 -5.42 -5.14
C ASN A 163 6.87 -5.31 -5.71
N ARG A 164 7.00 -4.88 -6.97
CA ARG A 164 8.27 -4.70 -7.72
C ARG A 164 9.02 -5.99 -8.09
N VAL A 165 8.36 -7.14 -8.02
CA VAL A 165 8.82 -8.43 -8.56
C VAL A 165 7.89 -8.85 -9.70
N CYS A 166 8.46 -9.29 -10.81
CA CYS A 166 7.69 -9.72 -11.98
C CYS A 166 7.50 -11.23 -11.99
N TRP A 167 6.24 -11.66 -12.01
CA TRP A 167 5.84 -13.06 -11.95
C TRP A 167 5.27 -13.53 -13.29
N TYR A 168 5.76 -14.66 -13.79
CA TYR A 168 5.01 -15.52 -14.72
C TYR A 168 4.14 -16.49 -13.91
N GLY A 169 3.04 -16.95 -14.49
CA GLY A 169 2.10 -17.87 -13.87
C GLY A 169 1.66 -18.95 -14.84
N SER A 170 1.75 -20.21 -14.40
CA SER A 170 1.32 -21.39 -15.15
C SER A 170 0.51 -22.33 -14.26
N GLU A 171 -0.49 -23.00 -14.83
CA GLU A 171 -1.31 -23.95 -14.09
C GLU A 171 -0.64 -25.33 -14.04
N ALA A 172 -0.72 -25.99 -12.88
CA ALA A 172 -0.31 -27.37 -12.66
C ALA A 172 -1.49 -28.16 -12.06
N GLU A 173 -1.31 -29.47 -11.86
CA GLU A 173 -2.34 -30.29 -11.23
C GLU A 173 -2.51 -29.88 -9.75
N GLY A 174 -3.71 -29.39 -9.40
CA GLY A 174 -4.06 -28.97 -8.04
C GLY A 174 -3.40 -27.67 -7.55
N SER A 175 -2.75 -26.89 -8.43
CA SER A 175 -2.09 -25.65 -8.03
C SER A 175 -1.72 -24.71 -9.19
N THR A 176 -1.79 -23.40 -8.98
CA THR A 176 -1.07 -22.42 -9.81
C THR A 176 0.39 -22.31 -9.36
N VAL A 177 1.31 -22.31 -10.32
CA VAL A 177 2.75 -22.10 -10.13
C VAL A 177 3.13 -20.70 -10.59
N LEU A 178 3.67 -19.89 -9.68
CA LEU A 178 4.14 -18.52 -9.93
C LEU A 178 5.66 -18.47 -9.86
N SER A 179 6.34 -18.08 -10.93
CA SER A 179 7.82 -18.02 -10.98
C SER A 179 8.32 -16.62 -11.32
N THR A 180 9.34 -16.13 -10.62
CA THR A 180 9.93 -14.81 -10.90
C THR A 180 10.73 -14.80 -12.19
N VAL A 181 10.49 -13.80 -13.05
CA VAL A 181 11.15 -13.66 -14.38
C VAL A 181 12.10 -12.46 -14.49
N ASP A 182 12.24 -11.67 -13.43
CA ASP A 182 13.07 -10.46 -13.40
C ASP A 182 14.24 -10.54 -12.39
N ARG A 183 14.59 -11.76 -11.94
CA ARG A 183 15.56 -12.03 -10.87
C ARG A 183 16.80 -12.80 -11.34
N GLU A 184 17.95 -12.53 -10.73
CA GLU A 184 19.22 -13.28 -10.94
C GLU A 184 19.10 -14.76 -10.52
N THR A 185 18.16 -15.08 -9.65
CA THR A 185 17.87 -16.45 -9.21
C THR A 185 16.36 -16.59 -9.12
N THR A 186 15.80 -17.53 -9.89
CA THR A 186 14.35 -17.75 -9.94
C THR A 186 13.84 -18.24 -8.59
N VAL A 187 12.75 -17.62 -8.13
CA VAL A 187 11.94 -18.09 -7.01
C VAL A 187 10.61 -18.54 -7.56
N THR A 188 10.22 -19.77 -7.23
CA THR A 188 8.95 -20.38 -7.58
C THR A 188 8.07 -20.47 -6.33
N VAL A 189 6.82 -20.05 -6.44
CA VAL A 189 5.79 -20.21 -5.41
C VAL A 189 4.65 -21.02 -6.00
N ARG A 190 4.37 -22.19 -5.44
CA ARG A 190 3.22 -23.03 -5.81
C ARG A 190 2.10 -22.81 -4.80
N VAL A 191 0.95 -22.38 -5.30
CA VAL A 191 -0.25 -22.06 -4.53
C VAL A 191 -1.31 -23.11 -4.84
N PRO A 192 -1.72 -23.95 -3.87
CA PRO A 192 -2.82 -24.91 -4.04
C PRO A 192 -4.13 -24.26 -4.51
N ASP A 193 -4.95 -25.00 -5.26
CA ASP A 193 -6.22 -24.49 -5.81
C ASP A 193 -7.25 -24.09 -4.72
N ASP A 194 -7.10 -24.61 -3.48
CA ASP A 194 -7.84 -24.17 -2.29
C ASP A 194 -7.60 -22.70 -1.91
N TYR A 195 -6.55 -22.07 -2.45
CA TYR A 195 -6.13 -20.71 -2.12
C TYR A 195 -6.37 -19.73 -3.28
N ASP A 196 -7.62 -19.26 -3.36
CA ASP A 196 -8.11 -18.24 -4.29
C ASP A 196 -7.11 -17.08 -4.52
N GLN A 197 -7.10 -16.58 -5.77
CA GLN A 197 -6.32 -15.41 -6.20
C GLN A 197 -4.80 -15.55 -5.95
N PRO A 198 -4.11 -16.50 -6.62
CA PRO A 198 -2.73 -16.90 -6.32
C PRO A 198 -1.73 -15.73 -6.24
N LEU A 199 -1.89 -14.70 -7.07
CA LEU A 199 -1.04 -13.49 -7.07
C LEU A 199 -1.09 -12.67 -5.76
N GLN A 200 -2.11 -12.82 -4.92
CA GLN A 200 -2.13 -12.17 -3.59
C GLN A 200 -1.17 -12.84 -2.61
N TRP A 201 -0.92 -14.14 -2.75
CA TRP A 201 -0.11 -14.92 -1.81
C TRP A 201 1.40 -14.65 -1.96
N VAL A 202 1.83 -14.27 -3.17
CA VAL A 202 3.22 -13.82 -3.41
C VAL A 202 3.50 -12.38 -2.96
N SER A 203 2.49 -11.61 -2.54
CA SER A 203 2.64 -10.21 -2.09
C SER A 203 3.68 -10.05 -0.96
N PRO A 204 3.55 -10.71 0.23
CA PRO A 204 4.55 -10.60 1.29
C PRO A 204 5.90 -11.23 0.93
N ILE A 205 5.92 -12.24 0.05
CA ILE A 205 7.15 -12.91 -0.42
C ILE A 205 7.94 -11.97 -1.34
N SER A 206 7.26 -11.20 -2.19
CA SER A 206 7.84 -10.25 -3.15
C SER A 206 8.62 -9.12 -2.49
N GLU A 207 8.23 -8.72 -1.27
CA GLU A 207 8.98 -7.74 -0.47
C GLU A 207 10.35 -8.31 -0.04
N THR A 208 10.37 -9.53 0.52
CA THR A 208 11.64 -10.21 0.86
C THR A 208 12.49 -10.47 -0.39
N ILE A 209 11.89 -10.91 -1.50
CA ILE A 209 12.59 -11.11 -2.79
C ILE A 209 13.25 -9.80 -3.24
N THR A 210 12.55 -8.66 -3.18
CA THR A 210 13.11 -7.36 -3.56
C THR A 210 14.28 -6.94 -2.65
N ALA A 211 14.29 -7.35 -1.38
CA ALA A 211 15.35 -7.06 -0.43
C ALA A 211 16.57 -8.02 -0.51
N THR A 212 16.43 -9.20 -1.13
CA THR A 212 17.43 -10.29 -1.03
C THR A 212 17.88 -10.90 -2.36
N VAL A 213 17.05 -10.81 -3.40
CA VAL A 213 17.28 -11.41 -4.72
C VAL A 213 17.48 -10.29 -5.75
N PRO A 214 18.71 -10.07 -6.26
CA PRO A 214 19.00 -9.06 -7.26
C PRO A 214 18.13 -9.22 -8.51
N SER A 215 17.75 -8.09 -9.12
CA SER A 215 17.10 -8.08 -10.43
C SER A 215 18.10 -8.34 -11.55
N VAL A 216 17.63 -8.88 -12.68
CA VAL A 216 18.42 -8.90 -13.93
C VAL A 216 18.52 -7.49 -14.53
N ASP A 217 19.56 -7.24 -15.33
CA ASP A 217 19.77 -5.94 -16.01
C ASP A 217 18.73 -5.65 -17.09
N ASP A 218 18.26 -6.69 -17.81
CA ASP A 218 17.25 -6.58 -18.87
C ASP A 218 16.02 -7.44 -18.58
N PRO A 219 15.09 -6.98 -17.72
CA PRO A 219 13.88 -7.73 -17.39
C PRO A 219 12.85 -7.66 -18.54
N PRO A 220 11.94 -8.65 -18.66
CA PRO A 220 10.97 -8.72 -19.76
C PRO A 220 10.10 -7.47 -19.91
N THR A 221 9.60 -7.25 -21.13
CA THR A 221 8.71 -6.11 -21.43
C THR A 221 7.46 -6.15 -20.56
N GLY A 222 7.19 -5.08 -19.82
CA GLY A 222 6.12 -4.99 -18.82
C GLY A 222 6.58 -5.21 -17.37
N CYS A 223 7.76 -5.78 -17.13
CA CYS A 223 8.30 -6.01 -15.78
C CYS A 223 9.03 -4.79 -15.18
N ARG A 224 9.28 -3.72 -15.96
CA ARG A 224 10.00 -2.54 -15.46
C ARG A 224 9.08 -1.68 -14.58
N PRO A 225 9.46 -1.35 -13.33
CA PRO A 225 8.71 -0.40 -12.51
C PRO A 225 8.75 0.99 -13.15
N ALA A 226 7.63 1.70 -13.07
CA ALA A 226 7.50 3.11 -13.47
C ALA A 226 8.09 4.07 -12.42
#